data_AF-A0A6C0CYM3-F1
#
_entry.id   AF-A0A6C0CYM3-F1
#
_cell.length_a   1.000
_cell.length_b   1.000
_cell.length_c   1.000
_cell.angle_alpha   90.00
_cell.angle_beta   90.00
_cell.angle_gamma   90.00
#
_symmetry.space_group_name_H-M   'P 1'
#
loop_
_entity.id
_entity.type
_entity.pdbx_description
1 polymer ?
#
loop_
_entity_poly.entity_id
_entity_poly.type
_entity_poly.pdbx_seq_one_letter_code
_entity_poly.pdbx_strand_id
1 'polypeptide(L)'
;MVNNNTNEGKWISRGFPSNPSWGWNKAAPKKSLYEIGMAKTANNFMLNLVEFVHWAPLIPAFMMAQSILNYSDEWTIYFNNDKQRTLLFLLSPIIAFFGGLPGIMMHTYEGWQVAPFDSPLRGGLEDTNVVVSENNNQWLRIVAYFFIFNMQYIGLQAFSYAILGPNSFNGWLKFLSIMGFLIGYLGDQQYKATFNFKWGNTAGGSTFPLAWTTLLPFIMSASLNLYAFSEFGKLVYPGPFHIINSLAPPTFIALGGAIEGLFAETIFDQKIHAFAVILFNTGFWLQLNMITKAGEILSSSCNNL
;
A
#
# COMPACT_ATOMS: atom_id res chain seq x y z
N MET A 1 -31.24 -32.06 -42.09
CA MET A 1 -31.87 -32.63 -40.88
C MET A 1 -31.34 -31.85 -39.69
N VAL A 2 -32.21 -31.05 -39.09
CA VAL A 2 -31.99 -30.42 -37.78
C VAL A 2 -32.49 -31.41 -36.73
N ASN A 3 -31.64 -31.73 -35.75
CA ASN A 3 -31.91 -32.34 -34.45
C ASN A 3 -30.55 -32.46 -33.74
N ASN A 4 -30.33 -32.14 -32.48
CA ASN A 4 -31.24 -31.79 -31.40
C ASN A 4 -30.46 -31.00 -30.34
N ASN A 5 -31.19 -30.11 -29.67
CA ASN A 5 -30.83 -29.39 -28.45
C ASN A 5 -30.01 -30.23 -27.45
N THR A 6 -28.87 -29.69 -27.03
CA THR A 6 -28.51 -29.66 -25.60
C THR A 6 -28.12 -28.23 -25.23
N ASN A 7 -29.12 -27.47 -24.78
CA ASN A 7 -28.93 -26.37 -23.84
C ASN A 7 -28.43 -26.94 -22.49
N GLU A 8 -27.27 -27.61 -22.48
CA GLU A 8 -26.63 -28.11 -21.27
C GLU A 8 -25.39 -27.28 -20.96
N GLY A 9 -25.63 -26.23 -20.17
CA GLY A 9 -24.58 -25.36 -19.68
C GLY A 9 -25.02 -23.90 -19.56
N LYS A 10 -26.21 -23.66 -19.00
CA LYS A 10 -26.58 -22.37 -18.40
C LYS A 10 -25.34 -21.80 -17.70
N TRP A 11 -24.84 -20.66 -18.16
CA TRP A 11 -24.14 -19.64 -17.38
C TRP A 11 -23.60 -20.12 -16.03
N ILE A 12 -22.71 -21.11 -16.04
CA ILE A 12 -21.98 -21.47 -14.83
C ILE A 12 -21.00 -20.32 -14.70
N SER A 13 -21.33 -19.33 -13.89
CA SER A 13 -20.40 -18.32 -13.43
C SER A 13 -19.28 -19.06 -12.72
N ARG A 14 -18.26 -19.47 -13.47
CA ARG A 14 -17.07 -20.09 -12.92
C ARG A 14 -16.41 -19.02 -12.06
N GLY A 15 -16.38 -19.27 -10.75
CA GLY A 15 -15.81 -18.35 -9.77
C GLY A 15 -14.33 -18.06 -10.05
N PHE A 16 -13.87 -16.98 -9.46
CA PHE A 16 -12.50 -16.51 -9.56
C PHE A 16 -11.54 -17.41 -8.75
N PRO A 17 -10.42 -17.93 -9.32
CA PRO A 17 -10.17 -18.31 -10.71
C PRO A 17 -10.60 -19.76 -10.98
N SER A 18 -10.96 -20.09 -12.23
CA SER A 18 -11.49 -21.41 -12.59
C SER A 18 -10.44 -22.52 -12.45
N ASN A 19 -10.45 -23.11 -11.25
CA ASN A 19 -9.63 -24.16 -10.68
C ASN A 19 -8.12 -23.87 -10.50
N PRO A 20 -7.60 -23.97 -9.27
CA PRO A 20 -8.15 -24.84 -8.21
C PRO A 20 -8.92 -24.09 -7.10
N SER A 21 -9.93 -24.75 -6.52
CA SER A 21 -11.07 -24.18 -5.76
C SER A 21 -10.81 -23.72 -4.32
N TRP A 22 -9.56 -23.81 -3.84
CA TRP A 22 -9.21 -23.45 -2.48
C TRP A 22 -8.33 -22.19 -2.50
N GLY A 23 -8.40 -21.33 -1.49
CA GLY A 23 -7.62 -20.08 -1.48
C GLY A 23 -6.11 -20.29 -1.69
N TRP A 24 -5.56 -21.40 -1.21
CA TRP A 24 -4.13 -21.73 -1.36
C TRP A 24 -3.74 -22.28 -2.73
N ASN A 25 -4.72 -22.56 -3.57
CA ASN A 25 -4.49 -23.08 -4.90
C ASN A 25 -4.38 -21.89 -5.87
N LYS A 26 -3.18 -21.67 -6.39
CA LYS A 26 -2.90 -20.50 -7.24
C LYS A 26 -2.99 -20.86 -8.72
N ALA A 27 -3.34 -19.87 -9.52
CA ALA A 27 -3.41 -20.03 -10.97
C ALA A 27 -2.03 -20.38 -11.54
N ALA A 28 -2.00 -21.10 -12.66
CA ALA A 28 -0.76 -21.33 -13.40
C ALA A 28 -0.11 -19.98 -13.80
N PRO A 29 1.23 -19.96 -14.02
CA PRO A 29 1.90 -18.76 -14.49
C PRO A 29 1.26 -18.20 -15.76
N LYS A 30 1.11 -16.89 -15.83
CA LYS A 30 0.57 -16.22 -17.03
C LYS A 30 1.45 -16.43 -18.25
N LYS A 31 0.84 -16.46 -19.44
CA LYS A 31 1.56 -16.64 -20.72
C LYS A 31 2.71 -15.64 -20.88
N SER A 32 2.45 -14.37 -20.59
CA SER A 32 3.47 -13.30 -20.64
C SER A 32 4.68 -13.54 -19.75
N LEU A 33 4.52 -14.25 -18.62
CA LEU A 33 5.64 -14.62 -17.76
C LEU A 33 6.53 -15.70 -18.39
N TYR A 34 5.98 -16.59 -19.20
CA TYR A 34 6.77 -17.57 -19.95
C TYR A 34 7.62 -16.88 -21.02
N GLU A 35 7.02 -15.93 -21.74
CA GLU A 35 7.68 -15.17 -22.83
C GLU A 35 8.92 -14.40 -22.33
N ILE A 36 8.89 -13.91 -21.09
CA ILE A 36 10.00 -13.18 -20.48
C ILE A 36 10.87 -14.05 -19.54
N GLY A 37 10.61 -15.36 -19.44
CA GLY A 37 11.39 -16.30 -18.62
C GLY A 37 11.20 -16.19 -17.10
N MET A 38 10.14 -15.50 -16.63
CA MET A 38 9.83 -15.30 -15.21
C MET A 38 8.80 -16.27 -14.64
N ALA A 39 8.17 -17.12 -15.46
CA ALA A 39 7.13 -18.06 -15.04
C ALA A 39 7.53 -18.95 -13.85
N LYS A 40 8.82 -19.32 -13.73
CA LYS A 40 9.34 -20.13 -12.61
C LYS A 40 9.20 -19.47 -11.24
N THR A 41 9.11 -18.14 -11.19
CA THR A 41 8.94 -17.39 -9.93
C THR A 41 7.49 -17.42 -9.44
N ALA A 42 6.51 -17.59 -10.34
CA ALA A 42 5.08 -17.67 -10.06
C ALA A 42 4.62 -19.11 -9.73
N ASN A 43 5.28 -19.76 -8.78
CA ASN A 43 4.85 -21.07 -8.27
C ASN A 43 3.90 -20.93 -7.07
N ASN A 44 3.13 -21.98 -6.78
CA ASN A 44 2.13 -21.98 -5.70
C ASN A 44 2.69 -21.53 -4.35
N PHE A 45 3.86 -22.01 -3.94
CA PHE A 45 4.45 -21.63 -2.66
C PHE A 45 4.72 -20.12 -2.61
N MET A 46 5.36 -19.57 -3.64
CA MET A 46 5.68 -18.15 -3.71
C MET A 46 4.43 -17.28 -3.74
N LEU A 47 3.42 -17.64 -4.53
CA LEU A 47 2.19 -16.87 -4.65
C LEU A 47 1.34 -16.89 -3.36
N ASN A 48 1.37 -18.00 -2.61
CA ASN A 48 0.78 -18.04 -1.26
C ASN A 48 1.55 -17.17 -0.27
N LEU A 49 2.88 -17.18 -0.34
CA LEU A 49 3.71 -16.31 0.49
C LEU A 49 3.40 -14.84 0.20
N VAL A 50 3.36 -14.45 -1.08
CA VAL A 50 2.99 -13.11 -1.54
C VAL A 50 1.63 -12.72 -0.95
N GLU A 51 0.58 -13.51 -1.15
CA GLU A 51 -0.75 -13.24 -0.57
C GLU A 51 -0.69 -13.05 0.95
N PHE A 52 -0.04 -13.99 1.65
CA PHE A 52 0.05 -13.95 3.12
C PHE A 52 0.71 -12.65 3.60
N VAL A 53 1.84 -12.26 3.00
CA VAL A 53 2.55 -11.04 3.41
C VAL A 53 1.78 -9.78 3.04
N HIS A 54 0.93 -9.76 2.02
CA HIS A 54 0.08 -8.59 1.75
C HIS A 54 -1.03 -8.40 2.77
N TRP A 55 -1.54 -9.49 3.36
CA TRP A 55 -2.55 -9.44 4.41
C TRP A 55 -1.96 -9.21 5.81
N ALA A 56 -0.69 -9.57 6.01
CA ALA A 56 0.00 -9.43 7.29
C ALA A 56 -0.05 -8.03 7.94
N PRO A 57 -0.03 -6.88 7.21
CA PRO A 57 -0.10 -5.55 7.82
C PRO A 57 -1.41 -5.26 8.57
N LEU A 58 -2.47 -6.04 8.30
CA LEU A 58 -3.76 -5.95 9.02
C LEU A 58 -3.55 -6.06 10.53
N ILE A 59 -2.73 -7.02 10.96
CA ILE A 59 -2.49 -7.31 12.37
C ILE A 59 -1.86 -6.11 13.09
N PRO A 60 -0.67 -5.61 12.69
CA PRO A 60 -0.08 -4.45 13.35
C PRO A 60 -0.95 -3.19 13.20
N ALA A 61 -1.68 -3.00 12.10
CA ALA A 61 -2.60 -1.86 11.96
C ALA A 61 -3.71 -1.87 13.03
N PHE A 62 -4.34 -3.01 13.25
CA PHE A 62 -5.34 -3.18 14.31
C PHE A 62 -4.74 -3.04 15.71
N MET A 63 -3.57 -3.64 15.96
CA MET A 63 -2.90 -3.54 17.26
C MET A 63 -2.44 -2.10 17.57
N MET A 64 -2.04 -1.33 16.55
CA MET A 64 -1.71 0.09 16.70
C MET A 64 -2.95 0.87 17.15
N ALA A 65 -4.07 0.71 16.46
CA ALA A 65 -5.32 1.37 16.83
C ALA A 65 -5.80 0.97 18.23
N GLN A 66 -5.70 -0.32 18.57
CA GLN A 66 -6.02 -0.83 19.92
C GLN A 66 -5.12 -0.20 20.98
N SER A 67 -3.80 -0.12 20.74
CA SER A 67 -2.87 0.49 21.69
C SER A 67 -3.17 1.98 21.90
N ILE A 68 -3.47 2.72 20.83
CA ILE A 68 -3.85 4.13 20.93
C ILE A 68 -5.16 4.29 21.72
N LEU A 69 -6.13 3.41 21.50
CA LEU A 69 -7.40 3.43 22.22
C LEU A 69 -7.21 3.14 23.72
N ASN A 70 -6.39 2.15 24.05
CA ASN A 70 -6.10 1.76 25.44
C ASN A 70 -5.46 2.88 26.25
N TYR A 71 -4.64 3.73 25.62
CA TYR A 71 -3.96 4.87 26.25
C TYR A 71 -4.55 6.22 25.80
N SER A 72 -5.84 6.24 25.43
CA SER A 72 -6.43 7.39 24.74
C SER A 72 -6.50 8.65 25.60
N ASP A 73 -6.67 8.52 26.91
CA ASP A 73 -6.66 9.65 27.84
C ASP A 73 -5.25 10.23 27.96
N GLU A 74 -4.22 9.39 28.09
CA GLU A 74 -2.83 9.83 28.16
C GLU A 74 -2.37 10.48 26.85
N TRP A 75 -2.76 9.93 25.70
CA TRP A 75 -2.53 10.57 24.40
C TRP A 75 -3.21 11.94 24.32
N THR A 76 -4.45 12.04 24.81
CA THR A 76 -5.19 13.30 24.81
C THR A 76 -4.49 14.34 25.68
N ILE A 77 -4.02 13.96 26.87
CA ILE A 77 -3.22 14.83 27.74
C ILE A 77 -1.92 15.25 27.04
N TYR A 78 -1.19 14.31 26.46
CA TYR A 78 0.04 14.58 25.71
C TYR A 78 -0.20 15.56 24.54
N PHE A 79 -1.37 15.48 23.91
CA PHE A 79 -1.80 16.41 22.88
C PHE A 79 -2.43 17.71 23.41
N ASN A 80 -2.17 18.09 24.66
CA ASN A 80 -2.70 19.28 25.32
C ASN A 80 -4.25 19.31 25.38
N ASN A 81 -4.84 18.16 25.70
CA ASN A 81 -6.28 17.92 25.73
C ASN A 81 -7.00 18.03 24.37
N ASP A 82 -6.26 17.97 23.26
CA ASP A 82 -6.82 17.97 21.91
C ASP A 82 -7.29 16.57 21.50
N LYS A 83 -8.59 16.30 21.71
CA LYS A 83 -9.25 15.05 21.32
C LYS A 83 -9.24 14.79 19.81
N GLN A 84 -9.16 15.84 18.98
CA GLN A 84 -9.11 15.67 17.53
C GLN A 84 -7.78 15.05 17.12
N ARG A 85 -6.68 15.44 17.75
CA ARG A 85 -5.36 14.83 17.50
C ARG A 85 -5.34 13.37 17.92
N THR A 86 -5.92 13.02 19.07
CA THR A 86 -6.06 11.61 19.49
C THR A 86 -6.86 10.80 18.49
N LEU A 87 -7.99 11.33 17.99
CA LEU A 87 -8.80 10.67 16.98
C LEU A 87 -8.03 10.45 15.68
N LEU A 88 -7.33 11.48 15.17
CA LEU A 88 -6.54 11.38 13.94
C LEU A 88 -5.38 10.39 14.10
N PHE A 89 -4.75 10.36 15.28
CA PHE A 89 -3.71 9.38 15.60
C PHE A 89 -4.26 7.95 15.52
N LEU A 90 -5.40 7.68 16.17
CA LEU A 90 -6.08 6.39 16.16
C LEU A 90 -6.50 5.95 14.75
N LEU A 91 -7.03 6.87 13.95
CA LEU A 91 -7.49 6.57 12.60
C LEU A 91 -6.33 6.36 11.62
N SER A 92 -5.18 6.98 11.85
CA SER A 92 -4.05 6.93 10.90
C SER A 92 -3.61 5.52 10.49
N PRO A 93 -3.36 4.54 11.40
CA PRO A 93 -2.98 3.19 10.99
C PRO A 93 -4.10 2.45 10.23
N ILE A 94 -5.36 2.71 10.58
CA ILE A 94 -6.53 2.12 9.94
C ILE A 94 -6.65 2.65 8.51
N ILE A 95 -6.66 3.97 8.33
CA ILE A 95 -6.77 4.61 7.02
C ILE A 95 -5.63 4.16 6.10
N ALA A 96 -4.41 4.09 6.63
CA ALA A 96 -3.26 3.60 5.86
C ALA A 96 -3.46 2.13 5.41
N PHE A 97 -3.90 1.23 6.29
CA PHE A 97 -4.16 -0.16 5.91
C PHE A 97 -5.31 -0.27 4.89
N PHE A 98 -6.45 0.36 5.17
CA PHE A 98 -7.62 0.34 4.28
C PHE A 98 -7.30 0.97 2.92
N GLY A 99 -6.41 1.95 2.88
CA GLY A 99 -5.87 2.51 1.64
C GLY A 99 -5.07 1.51 0.81
N GLY A 100 -4.51 0.45 1.40
CA GLY A 100 -3.83 -0.63 0.70
C GLY A 100 -4.76 -1.70 0.10
N LEU A 101 -6.02 -1.78 0.54
CA LEU A 101 -6.98 -2.79 0.07
C LEU A 101 -7.21 -2.80 -1.44
N PRO A 102 -7.28 -1.65 -2.15
CA PRO A 102 -7.37 -1.66 -3.61
C PRO A 102 -6.21 -2.40 -4.29
N GLY A 103 -5.00 -2.32 -3.74
CA GLY A 103 -3.83 -3.06 -4.22
C GLY A 103 -3.96 -4.56 -3.97
N ILE A 104 -4.44 -4.94 -2.78
CA ILE A 104 -4.75 -6.33 -2.42
C ILE A 104 -5.83 -6.91 -3.34
N MET A 105 -6.88 -6.14 -3.63
CA MET A 105 -7.96 -6.54 -4.55
C MET A 105 -7.45 -6.70 -5.99
N MET A 106 -6.59 -5.79 -6.45
CA MET A 106 -5.92 -5.89 -7.75
C MET A 106 -5.06 -7.15 -7.82
N HIS A 107 -4.16 -7.37 -6.84
CA HIS A 107 -3.33 -8.57 -6.80
C HIS A 107 -4.17 -9.84 -6.71
N THR A 108 -5.25 -9.84 -5.94
CA THR A 108 -6.22 -10.95 -5.90
C THR A 108 -6.79 -11.20 -7.30
N TYR A 109 -7.29 -10.18 -7.98
CA TYR A 109 -7.81 -10.25 -9.36
C TYR A 109 -6.76 -10.74 -10.38
N GLU A 110 -5.48 -10.47 -10.13
CA GLU A 110 -4.38 -10.88 -11.01
C GLU A 110 -3.80 -12.25 -10.64
N GLY A 111 -4.36 -12.92 -9.63
CA GLY A 111 -3.90 -14.23 -9.16
C GLY A 111 -2.58 -14.16 -8.37
N TRP A 112 -2.30 -13.01 -7.76
CA TRP A 112 -1.09 -12.66 -7.00
C TRP A 112 0.20 -12.65 -7.82
N GLN A 113 0.08 -12.63 -9.14
CA GLN A 113 1.21 -12.63 -10.06
C GLN A 113 1.49 -11.21 -10.54
N VAL A 114 2.69 -10.68 -10.28
CA VAL A 114 3.16 -9.49 -11.01
C VAL A 114 3.60 -9.92 -12.42
N ALA A 115 2.89 -9.46 -13.46
CA ALA A 115 3.12 -9.86 -14.85
C ALA A 115 2.95 -8.66 -15.80
N PRO A 116 3.46 -8.76 -17.06
CA PRO A 116 3.26 -7.72 -18.06
C PRO A 116 1.78 -7.31 -18.21
N PHE A 117 1.60 -6.01 -18.47
CA PHE A 117 0.28 -5.39 -18.48
C PHE A 117 -0.29 -5.29 -19.89
N ASP A 118 -1.60 -5.42 -19.95
CA ASP A 118 -2.40 -5.17 -21.14
C ASP A 118 -3.45 -4.09 -20.86
N SER A 119 -3.69 -3.22 -21.85
CA SER A 119 -4.66 -2.13 -21.76
C SER A 119 -5.96 -2.52 -22.46
N PRO A 120 -7.12 -2.45 -21.78
CA PRO A 120 -8.41 -2.62 -22.44
C PRO A 120 -8.80 -1.44 -23.34
N LEU A 121 -8.07 -0.31 -23.26
CA LEU A 121 -8.36 0.92 -24.00
C LEU A 121 -7.43 1.11 -25.21
N ARG A 122 -7.02 0.00 -25.84
CA ARG A 122 -6.30 0.07 -27.12
C ARG A 122 -7.18 0.76 -28.19
N GLY A 123 -6.56 1.33 -29.21
CA GLY A 123 -7.28 2.03 -30.29
C GLY A 123 -8.38 1.15 -30.91
N GLY A 124 -9.40 1.75 -31.54
CA GLY A 124 -10.64 1.06 -31.96
C GLY A 124 -10.50 -0.10 -32.98
N LEU A 125 -9.28 -0.51 -33.33
CA LEU A 125 -8.94 -1.64 -34.19
C LEU A 125 -8.39 -2.85 -33.42
N GLU A 126 -8.13 -2.73 -32.13
CA GLU A 126 -7.57 -3.80 -31.29
C GLU A 126 -8.64 -4.39 -30.37
N ASP A 127 -8.49 -5.68 -30.02
CA ASP A 127 -9.37 -6.33 -29.03
C ASP A 127 -9.21 -5.63 -27.68
N THR A 128 -10.31 -5.14 -27.14
CA THR A 128 -10.37 -4.43 -25.85
C THR A 128 -10.46 -5.37 -24.66
N ASN A 129 -10.56 -6.70 -24.88
CA ASN A 129 -10.66 -7.68 -23.81
C ASN A 129 -9.29 -8.04 -23.25
N VAL A 130 -9.07 -7.73 -21.97
CA VAL A 130 -7.90 -8.25 -21.24
C VAL A 130 -8.17 -9.68 -20.80
N VAL A 131 -7.41 -10.63 -21.33
CA VAL A 131 -7.44 -12.04 -20.91
C VAL A 131 -6.52 -12.22 -19.70
N VAL A 132 -7.12 -12.33 -18.51
CA VAL A 132 -6.39 -12.36 -17.22
C VAL A 132 -5.37 -13.51 -17.12
N SER A 133 -5.61 -14.64 -17.78
CA SER A 133 -4.65 -15.75 -17.82
C SER A 133 -3.40 -15.45 -18.65
N GLU A 134 -3.41 -14.39 -19.46
CA GLU A 134 -2.30 -14.01 -20.33
C GLU A 134 -1.52 -12.83 -19.77
N ASN A 135 -2.20 -11.79 -19.28
CA ASN A 135 -1.61 -10.52 -18.83
C ASN A 135 -2.28 -9.95 -17.58
N ASN A 136 -1.65 -8.95 -16.97
CA ASN A 136 -2.24 -8.12 -15.92
C ASN A 136 -3.03 -6.94 -16.53
N ASN A 137 -3.97 -6.38 -15.76
CA ASN A 137 -4.89 -5.37 -16.28
C ASN A 137 -4.39 -3.97 -15.95
N GLN A 138 -3.95 -3.23 -16.98
CA GLN A 138 -3.38 -1.89 -16.79
C GLN A 138 -4.38 -0.89 -16.20
N TRP A 139 -5.66 -0.98 -16.58
CA TRP A 139 -6.68 -0.05 -16.08
C TRP A 139 -7.00 -0.29 -14.61
N LEU A 140 -7.13 -1.56 -14.21
CA LEU A 140 -7.32 -1.93 -12.82
C LEU A 140 -6.17 -1.40 -11.96
N ARG A 141 -4.93 -1.50 -12.45
CA ARG A 141 -3.75 -0.94 -11.78
C ARG A 141 -3.80 0.58 -11.64
N ILE A 142 -4.16 1.30 -12.70
CA ILE A 142 -4.31 2.77 -12.64
C ILE A 142 -5.32 3.16 -11.55
N VAL A 143 -6.47 2.48 -11.51
CA VAL A 143 -7.51 2.73 -10.51
C VAL A 143 -7.01 2.38 -9.11
N ALA A 144 -6.42 1.19 -8.93
CA ALA A 144 -5.88 0.76 -7.64
C ALA A 144 -4.84 1.75 -7.11
N TYR A 145 -3.87 2.16 -7.94
CA TYR A 145 -2.83 3.11 -7.56
C TYR A 145 -3.40 4.49 -7.24
N PHE A 146 -4.37 4.98 -8.01
CA PHE A 146 -5.03 6.25 -7.69
C PHE A 146 -5.66 6.21 -6.28
N PHE A 147 -6.39 5.14 -5.94
CA PHE A 147 -6.97 4.99 -4.62
C PHE A 147 -5.92 4.81 -3.51
N ILE A 148 -4.92 3.96 -3.73
CA ILE A 148 -3.84 3.71 -2.77
C ILE A 148 -3.17 5.02 -2.40
N PHE A 149 -2.69 5.79 -3.39
CA PHE A 149 -1.89 6.98 -3.10
C PHE A 149 -2.72 8.08 -2.42
N ASN A 150 -4.00 8.25 -2.79
CA ASN A 150 -4.88 9.20 -2.12
C ASN A 150 -5.24 8.77 -0.69
N MET A 151 -5.53 7.49 -0.45
CA MET A 151 -5.86 7.00 0.90
C MET A 151 -4.64 6.96 1.81
N GLN A 152 -3.48 6.54 1.29
CA GLN A 152 -2.21 6.63 2.02
C GLN A 152 -1.88 8.08 2.35
N TYR A 153 -2.11 9.03 1.43
CA TYR A 153 -1.95 10.45 1.72
C TYR A 153 -2.79 10.87 2.94
N ILE A 154 -4.07 10.49 3.00
CA ILE A 154 -4.92 10.81 4.16
C ILE A 154 -4.37 10.20 5.45
N GLY A 155 -3.95 8.93 5.43
CA GLY A 155 -3.40 8.26 6.61
C GLY A 155 -2.11 8.91 7.11
N LEU A 156 -1.18 9.22 6.18
CA LEU A 156 0.09 9.89 6.48
C LEU A 156 -0.13 11.32 7.02
N GLN A 157 -1.08 12.07 6.45
CA GLN A 157 -1.45 13.39 6.94
C GLN A 157 -2.13 13.33 8.31
N ALA A 158 -3.00 12.36 8.55
CA ALA A 158 -3.66 12.18 9.85
C ALA A 158 -2.61 11.92 10.96
N PHE A 159 -1.65 11.02 10.69
CA PHE A 159 -0.52 10.80 11.61
C PHE A 159 0.31 12.07 11.82
N SER A 160 0.70 12.72 10.72
CA SER A 160 1.59 13.89 10.79
C SER A 160 0.94 15.07 11.52
N TYR A 161 -0.34 15.31 11.27
CA TYR A 161 -1.12 16.33 11.96
C TYR A 161 -1.30 15.99 13.45
N ALA A 162 -1.58 14.73 13.77
CA ALA A 162 -1.70 14.29 15.16
C ALA A 162 -0.41 14.53 15.95
N ILE A 163 0.75 14.18 15.39
CA ILE A 163 2.04 14.35 16.08
C ILE A 163 2.48 15.81 16.12
N LEU A 164 2.51 16.50 14.99
CA LEU A 164 3.09 17.84 14.89
C LEU A 164 2.14 18.91 15.47
N GLY A 165 0.83 18.71 15.36
CA GLY A 165 -0.21 19.57 15.89
C GLY A 165 -0.69 20.67 14.92
N PRO A 166 -1.74 21.41 15.31
CA PRO A 166 -2.39 22.42 14.45
C PRO A 166 -1.51 23.63 14.15
N ASN A 167 -0.59 23.99 15.05
CA ASN A 167 0.24 25.19 14.93
C ASN A 167 1.48 24.98 14.05
N SER A 168 1.76 23.76 13.61
CA SER A 168 2.89 23.46 12.74
C SER A 168 2.83 24.26 11.44
N PHE A 169 4.00 24.73 10.99
CA PHE A 169 4.11 25.62 9.83
C PHE A 169 3.22 26.87 9.96
N ASN A 170 3.20 27.51 11.14
CA ASN A 170 2.38 28.70 11.41
C ASN A 170 0.89 28.48 11.13
N GLY A 171 0.36 27.27 11.40
CA GLY A 171 -1.04 26.92 11.17
C GLY A 171 -1.38 26.44 9.76
N TRP A 172 -0.43 26.46 8.82
CA TRP A 172 -0.68 26.10 7.43
C TRP A 172 -0.85 24.61 7.18
N LEU A 173 -0.44 23.76 8.12
CA LEU A 173 -0.47 22.31 7.93
C LEU A 173 -1.86 21.81 7.52
N LYS A 174 -2.92 22.21 8.23
CA LYS A 174 -4.30 21.83 7.91
C LYS A 174 -4.69 22.19 6.48
N PHE A 175 -4.37 23.43 6.07
CA PHE A 175 -4.69 23.93 4.74
C PHE A 175 -3.93 23.13 3.67
N LEU A 176 -2.64 22.90 3.86
CA LEU A 176 -1.79 22.13 2.94
C LEU A 176 -2.24 20.68 2.82
N SER A 177 -2.67 20.04 3.93
CA SER A 177 -3.22 18.68 3.92
C SER A 177 -4.50 18.58 3.09
N ILE A 178 -5.42 19.55 3.24
CA ILE A 178 -6.67 19.55 2.45
C ILE A 178 -6.38 19.84 0.97
N MET A 179 -5.55 20.84 0.70
CA MET A 179 -5.19 21.23 -0.67
C MET A 179 -4.47 20.10 -1.40
N GLY A 180 -3.52 19.42 -0.75
CA GLY A 180 -2.82 18.29 -1.36
C GLY A 180 -3.75 17.11 -1.67
N PHE A 181 -4.74 16.82 -0.82
CA PHE A 181 -5.78 15.84 -1.14
C PHE A 181 -6.60 16.27 -2.37
N LEU A 182 -7.05 17.52 -2.43
CA LEU A 182 -7.83 18.01 -3.56
C LEU A 182 -7.03 17.98 -4.87
N ILE A 183 -5.75 18.35 -4.84
CA ILE A 183 -4.86 18.24 -6.00
C ILE A 183 -4.69 16.78 -6.41
N GLY A 184 -4.48 15.87 -5.45
CA GLY A 184 -4.30 14.44 -5.72
C GLY A 184 -5.54 13.74 -6.26
N TYR A 185 -6.73 14.17 -5.82
CA TYR A 185 -8.00 13.53 -6.14
C TYR A 185 -8.71 14.14 -7.36
N LEU A 186 -8.71 15.49 -7.48
CA LEU A 186 -9.38 16.22 -8.56
C LEU A 186 -8.42 16.67 -9.66
N GLY A 187 -7.11 16.59 -9.44
CA GLY A 187 -6.11 17.02 -10.41
C GLY A 187 -6.11 16.16 -11.67
N ASP A 188 -5.60 16.74 -12.75
CA ASP A 188 -5.51 16.09 -14.06
C ASP A 188 -4.75 14.76 -13.97
N GLN A 189 -5.42 13.69 -14.39
CA GLN A 189 -4.90 12.32 -14.38
C GLN A 189 -4.21 11.92 -15.68
N GLN A 190 -4.15 12.78 -16.70
CA GLN A 190 -3.57 12.46 -18.01
C GLN A 190 -2.06 12.25 -17.95
N TYR A 191 -1.34 13.15 -17.27
CA TYR A 191 0.13 13.13 -17.24
C TYR A 191 0.67 12.19 -16.16
N LYS A 192 1.09 11.00 -16.57
CA LYS A 192 1.64 9.96 -15.68
C LYS A 192 3.15 10.13 -15.45
N ALA A 193 3.57 9.90 -14.21
CA ALA A 193 4.97 9.80 -13.79
C ALA A 193 5.52 8.42 -14.16
N THR A 194 5.68 8.17 -15.46
CA THR A 194 6.18 6.89 -15.96
C THR A 194 7.69 6.77 -15.76
N PHE A 195 8.10 5.77 -14.99
CA PHE A 195 9.51 5.37 -14.85
C PHE A 195 9.76 4.10 -15.67
N ASN A 196 10.77 4.15 -16.53
CA ASN A 196 11.26 2.98 -17.25
C ASN A 196 12.46 2.41 -16.50
N PHE A 197 12.35 1.17 -16.06
CA PHE A 197 13.43 0.49 -15.35
C PHE A 197 13.71 -0.87 -15.96
N LYS A 198 14.99 -1.28 -15.93
CA LYS A 198 15.47 -2.58 -16.38
C LYS A 198 16.61 -3.02 -15.47
N TRP A 199 16.56 -4.27 -15.01
CA TRP A 199 17.59 -4.84 -14.15
C TRP A 199 18.27 -6.03 -14.83
N GLY A 200 19.57 -5.92 -15.12
CA GLY A 200 20.31 -6.96 -15.83
C GLY A 200 19.63 -7.36 -17.15
N ASN A 201 19.39 -8.67 -17.32
CA ASN A 201 18.80 -9.25 -18.54
C ASN A 201 17.26 -9.41 -18.47
N THR A 202 16.60 -8.75 -17.51
CA THR A 202 15.12 -8.79 -17.41
C THR A 202 14.46 -8.02 -18.56
N ALA A 203 13.19 -8.32 -18.85
CA ALA A 203 12.45 -7.63 -19.91
C ALA A 203 12.39 -6.10 -19.67
N GLY A 204 12.26 -5.67 -18.40
CA GLY A 204 12.07 -4.27 -18.03
C GLY A 204 10.70 -3.75 -18.46
N GLY A 205 10.38 -2.50 -18.09
CA GLY A 205 9.10 -1.90 -18.47
C GLY A 205 8.82 -0.55 -17.83
N SER A 206 7.71 0.04 -18.28
CA SER A 206 7.06 1.21 -17.66
C SER A 206 6.10 0.70 -16.59
N THR A 207 6.32 1.12 -15.34
CA THR A 207 5.58 0.54 -14.22
C THR A 207 4.90 1.51 -13.29
N PHE A 208 4.99 2.80 -13.52
CA PHE A 208 4.37 3.72 -12.59
C PHE A 208 3.31 4.57 -13.28
N PRO A 209 2.08 4.05 -13.44
CA PRO A 209 1.01 4.75 -14.14
C PRO A 209 0.27 5.73 -13.22
N LEU A 210 0.99 6.39 -12.29
CA LEU A 210 0.41 7.36 -11.36
C LEU A 210 0.53 8.77 -11.92
N ALA A 211 -0.51 9.59 -11.82
CA ALA A 211 -0.45 10.97 -12.27
C ALA A 211 0.50 11.82 -11.40
N TRP A 212 1.19 12.79 -12.00
CA TRP A 212 2.03 13.73 -11.26
C TRP A 212 1.26 14.50 -10.19
N THR A 213 0.00 14.83 -10.50
CA THR A 213 -0.94 15.50 -9.59
C THR A 213 -1.23 14.67 -8.33
N THR A 214 -1.17 13.34 -8.40
CA THR A 214 -1.31 12.44 -7.24
C THR A 214 0.03 12.13 -6.59
N LEU A 215 1.10 11.95 -7.37
CA LEU A 215 2.43 11.60 -6.88
C LEU A 215 3.04 12.72 -6.03
N LEU A 216 2.96 13.98 -6.47
CA LEU A 216 3.60 15.10 -5.76
C LEU A 216 3.02 15.34 -4.36
N PRO A 217 1.69 15.41 -4.16
CA PRO A 217 1.12 15.46 -2.81
C PRO A 217 1.52 14.26 -1.96
N PHE A 218 1.55 13.05 -2.53
CA PHE A 218 1.99 11.87 -1.80
C PHE A 218 3.43 11.98 -1.32
N ILE A 219 4.38 12.40 -2.17
CA ILE A 219 5.79 12.61 -1.79
C ILE A 219 5.87 13.65 -0.67
N MET A 220 5.17 14.78 -0.80
CA MET A 220 5.12 15.80 0.25
C MET A 220 4.61 15.22 1.58
N SER A 221 3.56 14.41 1.52
CA SER A 221 3.01 13.76 2.71
C SER A 221 3.95 12.72 3.33
N ALA A 222 4.65 11.94 2.51
CA ALA A 222 5.64 10.98 2.98
C ALA A 222 6.84 11.68 3.63
N SER A 223 7.32 12.77 3.05
CA SER A 223 8.38 13.60 3.63
C SER A 223 7.96 14.23 4.96
N LEU A 224 6.73 14.74 5.02
CA LEU A 224 6.17 15.27 6.27
C LEU A 224 6.04 14.16 7.33
N ASN A 225 5.64 12.96 6.91
CA ASN A 225 5.50 11.82 7.80
C ASN A 225 6.86 11.39 8.39
N LEU A 226 7.94 11.39 7.61
CA LEU A 226 9.30 11.18 8.12
C LEU A 226 9.65 12.21 9.21
N TYR A 227 9.33 13.49 8.97
CA TYR A 227 9.53 14.53 9.97
C TYR A 227 8.68 14.29 11.24
N ALA A 228 7.41 13.95 11.10
CA ALA A 228 6.53 13.60 12.22
C ALA A 228 7.08 12.41 13.02
N PHE A 229 7.59 11.37 12.35
CA PHE A 229 8.24 10.25 13.02
C PHE A 229 9.49 10.69 13.79
N SER A 230 10.31 11.58 13.24
CA SER A 230 11.50 12.09 13.95
C SER A 230 11.13 12.85 15.23
N GLU A 231 10.05 13.64 15.22
CA GLU A 231 9.53 14.33 16.39
C GLU A 231 8.92 13.33 17.39
N PHE A 232 8.13 12.38 16.91
CA PHE A 232 7.57 11.31 17.73
C PHE A 232 8.66 10.47 18.41
N GLY A 233 9.78 10.28 17.72
CA GLY A 233 10.97 9.61 18.22
C GLY A 233 11.53 10.17 19.51
N LYS A 234 11.40 11.48 19.74
CA LYS A 234 11.89 12.14 20.95
C LYS A 234 11.17 11.67 22.21
N LEU A 235 9.92 11.23 22.08
CA LEU A 235 9.15 10.65 23.19
C LEU A 235 9.62 9.22 23.50
N VAL A 236 9.93 8.43 22.47
CA VAL A 236 10.09 6.97 22.60
C VAL A 236 11.54 6.53 22.79
N TYR A 237 12.48 7.20 22.13
CA TYR A 237 13.88 6.77 22.07
C TYR A 237 14.78 7.82 22.73
N PRO A 238 15.34 7.56 23.92
CA PRO A 238 16.35 8.43 24.50
C PRO A 238 17.69 8.27 23.78
N GLY A 239 18.50 9.34 23.77
CA GLY A 239 19.89 9.30 23.34
C GLY A 239 20.17 9.69 21.87
N PRO A 240 21.44 9.57 21.43
CA PRO A 240 21.90 10.14 20.16
C PRO A 240 21.36 9.42 18.92
N PHE A 241 20.90 8.17 19.06
CA PHE A 241 20.40 7.36 17.95
C PHE A 241 18.88 7.41 17.77
N HIS A 242 18.17 8.31 18.47
CA HIS A 242 16.71 8.40 18.40
C HIS A 242 16.20 8.64 16.97
N ILE A 243 16.94 9.40 16.15
CA ILE A 243 16.59 9.67 14.75
C ILE A 243 16.59 8.37 13.93
N ILE A 244 17.60 7.52 14.09
CA ILE A 244 17.69 6.26 13.32
C ILE A 244 16.52 5.35 13.67
N ASN A 245 16.27 5.17 14.98
CA ASN A 245 15.20 4.29 15.45
C ASN A 245 13.81 4.81 15.07
N SER A 246 13.60 6.12 15.10
CA SER A 246 12.32 6.74 14.74
C SER A 246 12.05 6.76 13.24
N LEU A 247 13.08 6.90 12.41
CA LEU A 247 12.93 6.87 10.95
C LEU A 247 12.91 5.45 10.38
N ALA A 248 13.33 4.43 11.13
CA ALA A 248 13.28 3.05 10.66
C ALA A 248 11.87 2.62 10.20
N PRO A 249 10.79 2.75 11.01
CA PRO A 249 9.45 2.35 10.57
C PRO A 249 9.01 2.97 9.21
N PRO A 250 8.96 4.31 9.04
CA PRO A 250 8.52 4.90 7.78
C PRO A 250 9.49 4.62 6.62
N THR A 251 10.78 4.43 6.89
CA THR A 251 11.76 4.07 5.85
C THR A 251 11.53 2.67 5.33
N PHE A 252 11.32 1.67 6.20
CA PHE A 252 11.03 0.30 5.77
C PHE A 252 9.70 0.21 4.99
N ILE A 253 8.68 0.96 5.40
CA ILE A 253 7.41 1.09 4.67
C ILE A 253 7.66 1.68 3.28
N ALA A 254 8.35 2.83 3.20
CA ALA A 254 8.60 3.51 1.93
C ALA A 254 9.47 2.67 0.98
N LEU A 255 10.53 2.02 1.50
CA LEU A 255 11.38 1.14 0.71
C LEU A 255 10.62 -0.09 0.20
N GLY A 256 9.79 -0.71 1.04
CA GLY A 256 8.95 -1.83 0.62
C GLY A 256 8.02 -1.45 -0.53
N GLY A 257 7.29 -0.34 -0.39
CA GLY A 257 6.41 0.15 -1.46
C GLY A 257 7.15 0.55 -2.74
N ALA A 258 8.33 1.17 -2.62
CA ALA A 258 9.15 1.54 -3.78
C ALA A 258 9.73 0.32 -4.50
N ILE A 259 10.22 -0.68 -3.77
CA ILE A 259 10.74 -1.92 -4.37
C ILE A 259 9.59 -2.70 -5.04
N GLU A 260 8.42 -2.78 -4.42
CA GLU A 260 7.25 -3.41 -5.05
C GLU A 260 6.88 -2.70 -6.37
N GLY A 261 6.53 -1.41 -6.28
CA GLY A 261 5.97 -0.67 -7.41
C GLY A 261 6.96 -0.35 -8.54
N LEU A 262 8.25 -0.16 -8.23
CA LEU A 262 9.27 0.22 -9.22
C LEU A 262 10.19 -0.92 -9.64
N PHE A 263 10.41 -1.93 -8.80
CA PHE A 263 11.30 -3.05 -9.12
C PHE A 263 10.52 -4.31 -9.44
N ALA A 264 9.78 -4.85 -8.45
CA ALA A 264 9.12 -6.15 -8.57
C ALA A 264 8.12 -6.18 -9.74
N GLU A 265 7.29 -5.14 -9.85
CA GLU A 265 6.31 -5.00 -10.92
C GLU A 265 6.93 -4.68 -12.29
N THR A 266 8.23 -4.34 -12.36
CA THR A 266 8.94 -4.02 -13.63
C THR A 266 9.70 -5.19 -14.20
N ILE A 267 10.30 -5.97 -13.31
CA ILE A 267 11.05 -7.16 -13.69
C ILE A 267 10.18 -8.43 -13.62
N PHE A 268 8.97 -8.30 -13.07
CA PHE A 268 7.96 -9.36 -12.95
C PHE A 268 8.46 -10.58 -12.15
N ASP A 269 9.22 -10.32 -11.08
CA ASP A 269 9.79 -11.35 -10.20
C ASP A 269 9.03 -11.43 -8.87
N GLN A 270 8.33 -12.54 -8.65
CA GLN A 270 7.50 -12.75 -7.46
C GLN A 270 8.33 -12.84 -6.17
N LYS A 271 9.62 -13.21 -6.23
CA LYS A 271 10.49 -13.27 -5.05
C LYS A 271 10.81 -11.88 -4.53
N ILE A 272 11.10 -10.97 -5.45
CA ILE A 272 11.38 -9.57 -5.12
C ILE A 272 10.08 -8.90 -4.67
N HIS A 273 8.94 -9.27 -5.25
CA HIS A 273 7.62 -8.85 -4.76
C HIS A 273 7.39 -9.26 -3.30
N ALA A 274 7.56 -10.55 -2.98
CA ALA A 274 7.42 -11.04 -1.61
C ALA A 274 8.40 -10.33 -0.65
N PHE A 275 9.66 -10.16 -1.05
CA PHE A 275 10.67 -9.46 -0.26
C PHE A 275 10.29 -7.99 0.01
N ALA A 276 9.81 -7.27 -1.01
CA ALA A 276 9.38 -5.89 -0.88
C ALA A 276 8.28 -5.74 0.17
N VAL A 277 7.31 -6.65 0.15
CA VAL A 277 6.17 -6.64 1.07
C VAL A 277 6.58 -7.11 2.48
N ILE A 278 7.58 -7.99 2.61
CA ILE A 278 8.17 -8.33 3.92
C ILE A 278 8.88 -7.11 4.54
N LEU A 279 9.62 -6.33 3.75
CA LEU A 279 10.21 -5.08 4.22
C LEU A 279 9.15 -4.08 4.66
N PHE A 280 8.10 -3.92 3.85
CA PHE A 280 6.94 -3.09 4.19
C PHE A 280 6.31 -3.51 5.54
N ASN A 281 6.06 -4.81 5.73
CA ASN A 281 5.55 -5.36 6.99
C ASN A 281 6.46 -5.09 8.18
N THR A 282 7.77 -5.23 7.99
CA THR A 282 8.76 -4.96 9.04
C THR A 282 8.60 -3.52 9.55
N GLY A 283 8.38 -2.56 8.65
CA GLY A 283 8.10 -1.19 9.03
C GLY A 283 6.82 -1.02 9.85
N PHE A 284 5.72 -1.71 9.51
CA PHE A 284 4.49 -1.71 10.31
C PHE A 284 4.69 -2.28 11.72
N TRP A 285 5.44 -3.37 11.85
CA TRP A 285 5.76 -3.95 13.16
C TRP A 285 6.64 -3.03 14.01
N LEU A 286 7.61 -2.35 13.40
CA LEU A 286 8.42 -1.33 14.08
C LEU A 286 7.56 -0.15 14.53
N GLN A 287 6.60 0.30 13.70
CA GLN A 287 5.68 1.36 14.04
C GLN A 287 4.78 0.96 15.22
N LEU A 288 4.25 -0.27 15.21
CA LEU A 288 3.51 -0.82 16.35
C LEU A 288 4.35 -0.78 17.63
N ASN A 289 5.59 -1.28 17.58
CA ASN A 289 6.48 -1.26 18.74
C ASN A 289 6.69 0.16 19.29
N MET A 290 6.85 1.13 18.39
CA MET A 290 7.03 2.53 18.75
C MET A 290 5.78 3.11 19.43
N ILE A 291 4.59 2.85 18.88
CA ILE A 291 3.32 3.33 19.42
C ILE A 291 3.01 2.69 20.79
N THR A 292 3.20 1.38 20.93
CA THR A 292 2.97 0.68 22.20
C THR A 292 3.88 1.22 23.31
N LYS A 293 5.19 1.34 23.03
CA LYS A 293 6.15 1.91 24.00
C LYS A 293 5.79 3.34 24.40
N ALA A 294 5.37 4.16 23.45
CA ALA A 294 4.95 5.52 23.75
C ALA A 294 3.76 5.55 24.71
N GLY A 295 2.75 4.71 24.48
CA GLY A 295 1.60 4.57 25.38
C GLY A 295 2.02 4.17 26.80
N GLU A 296 2.92 3.19 26.95
CA GLU A 296 3.46 2.77 28.24
C GLU A 296 4.23 3.90 28.97
N ILE A 297 5.05 4.66 28.23
CA ILE A 297 5.79 5.83 28.76
C ILE A 297 4.82 6.90 29.27
N LEU A 298 3.77 7.20 28.49
CA LEU A 298 2.79 8.21 28.89
C LEU A 298 1.97 7.76 30.10
N SER A 299 1.55 6.49 30.16
CA SER A 299 0.81 5.93 31.29
C SER A 299 1.64 5.93 32.58
N SER A 300 2.90 5.50 32.52
CA SER A 300 3.80 5.56 33.67
C SER A 300 4.10 6.99 34.15
N SER A 301 4.11 7.96 33.24
CA SER A 301 4.29 9.38 33.59
C SER A 301 3.06 9.97 34.29
N CYS A 302 1.85 9.57 33.88
CA CYS A 302 0.60 10.04 34.49
C CYS A 302 0.36 9.45 35.88
N ASN A 303 0.82 8.21 36.14
CA ASN A 303 0.70 7.57 37.45
C ASN A 303 1.68 8.12 38.51
N ASN A 304 2.61 8.98 38.12
CA ASN A 304 3.57 9.65 39.02
C ASN A 304 3.17 11.10 39.37
N LEU A 305 1.97 11.53 38.95
CA LEU A 305 1.33 12.81 39.31
C LEU A 305 0.25 12.58 40.37
#